data_AF-A0A1G7PGI7-F1
#
_entry.id   AF-A0A1G7PGI7-F1
#
_cell.length_a   1.000
_cell.length_b   1.000
_cell.length_c   1.000
_cell.angle_alpha   90.00
_cell.angle_beta   90.00
_cell.angle_gamma   90.00
#
_symmetry.space_group_name_H-M   'P 1'
#
loop_
_entity.id
_entity.type
_entity.pdbx_description
1 polymer ?
#
loop_
_entity_poly.entity_id
_entity_poly.type
_entity_poly.pdbx_seq_one_letter_code
_entity_poly.pdbx_strand_id
1 'polypeptide(L)'
;MTQAEQIPQAAAECHGVQVPHSPFLNDKRIERINAGRYEGQEIDGALAVIRPGDRVMEMGAGLGLVGAIAAHNGAPEAVLSFEANPALIPHIRALYELNGLQDTIAVHNQVVISAPERPETMPFHVRNSFLGSSLIDSDSRATTEVQVPTIAYSEITRAFAPDVLLMDIEGGELEFLRHASLDGLRAVVIEFHPEAYGREGMRECKRILESAGFRKEPGLCTRRVWACSFDPAERPPVPEGGWTTEIKTFDNALVMPPQTGGLVQPAGVLQSDGRPCPQAALWRNGRALTTPPEMPQGDVAERAGTWLWGGVLWMHFGHFLVESSSRLWALDHLDEEIDGILFIPKRARNGGEVAGYQRDFVELLGCDKPVVSLDAPARVERLIVPGQGFGLGSLIPGTQPFRDTIARRFAKDIAPEGPEKLYISRSKLPAGRGNLIGEEALEAALAEQGYTIFHPEKHGLREQIAVYKAARQIIAAEGSALHLLAMVARPEQQVAIVVRRPSSATRGLEQHLQSFAGITPATLCHLTRSWKPLGKAKSRLWMGELDMPALQEDLAQSGFIDSGGKPWAELDQKDVLARLGAKFEVVPEKA
;
A
#
# COMPACT_ATOMS: atom_id res chain seq x y z
N MET A 1 23.83 -19.52 -65.67
CA MET A 1 22.60 -19.65 -64.86
C MET A 1 23.04 -19.81 -63.41
N THR A 2 23.07 -18.70 -62.70
CA THR A 2 23.34 -18.63 -61.26
C THR A 2 22.17 -19.27 -60.53
N GLN A 3 22.45 -20.20 -59.62
CA GLN A 3 21.45 -20.75 -58.70
C GLN A 3 20.84 -19.58 -57.92
N ALA A 4 19.53 -19.40 -58.04
CA ALA A 4 18.79 -18.52 -57.15
C ALA A 4 18.93 -19.08 -55.73
N GLU A 5 19.50 -18.29 -54.82
CA GLU A 5 19.47 -18.57 -53.38
C GLU A 5 18.00 -18.76 -52.97
N GLN A 6 17.64 -19.98 -52.59
CA GLN A 6 16.35 -20.25 -51.97
C GLN A 6 16.34 -19.55 -50.61
N ILE A 7 15.54 -18.49 -50.48
CA ILE A 7 15.20 -17.88 -49.19
C ILE A 7 14.61 -19.01 -48.32
N PRO A 8 15.16 -19.32 -47.14
CA PRO A 8 14.61 -20.35 -46.27
C PRO A 8 13.15 -20.02 -45.93
N GLN A 9 12.25 -20.96 -46.16
CA GLN A 9 10.84 -20.83 -45.78
C GLN A 9 10.72 -20.80 -44.25
N ALA A 10 9.92 -19.86 -43.71
CA ALA A 10 9.66 -19.78 -42.26
C ALA A 10 8.96 -21.05 -41.75
N ALA A 11 9.33 -21.49 -40.55
CA ALA A 11 8.74 -22.66 -39.88
C ALA A 11 7.37 -22.36 -39.27
N ALA A 12 7.18 -21.12 -38.80
CA ALA A 12 5.94 -20.63 -38.22
C ALA A 12 5.83 -19.11 -38.42
N GLU A 13 4.64 -18.55 -38.24
CA GLU A 13 4.40 -17.11 -38.28
C GLU A 13 3.38 -16.73 -37.20
N CYS A 14 3.64 -15.64 -36.48
CA CYS A 14 2.75 -15.13 -35.43
C CYS A 14 2.83 -13.60 -35.37
N HIS A 15 1.69 -12.91 -35.36
CA HIS A 15 1.63 -11.43 -35.34
C HIS A 15 2.54 -10.74 -36.38
N GLY A 16 2.61 -11.30 -37.59
CA GLY A 16 3.46 -10.78 -38.68
C GLY A 16 4.96 -11.07 -38.54
N VAL A 17 5.37 -11.77 -37.48
CA VAL A 17 6.76 -12.20 -37.25
C VAL A 17 6.95 -13.64 -37.69
N GLN A 18 7.92 -13.84 -38.59
CA GLN A 18 8.32 -15.15 -39.10
C GLN A 18 9.36 -15.81 -38.20
N VAL A 19 9.21 -17.10 -37.93
CA VAL A 19 10.12 -17.88 -37.09
C VAL A 19 10.92 -18.85 -37.98
N PRO A 20 12.26 -18.80 -37.99
CA PRO A 20 13.07 -19.73 -38.78
C PRO A 20 13.07 -21.14 -38.18
N HIS A 21 13.35 -22.16 -38.99
CA HIS A 21 13.57 -23.52 -38.49
C HIS A 21 14.76 -23.56 -37.51
N SER A 22 14.60 -24.28 -36.39
CA SER A 22 15.70 -24.52 -35.44
C SER A 22 15.52 -25.87 -34.73
N PRO A 23 16.60 -26.43 -34.12
CA PRO A 23 16.51 -27.64 -33.30
C PRO A 23 15.56 -27.51 -32.10
N PHE A 24 15.16 -26.28 -31.75
CA PHE A 24 14.27 -25.97 -30.64
C PHE A 24 12.78 -25.97 -31.04
N LEU A 25 12.47 -26.08 -32.34
CA LEU A 25 11.10 -26.16 -32.84
C LEU A 25 10.70 -27.61 -33.14
N ASN A 26 9.59 -28.04 -32.57
CA ASN A 26 8.89 -29.26 -32.96
C ASN A 26 7.51 -28.90 -33.52
N ASP A 27 6.86 -29.84 -34.20
CA ASP A 27 5.57 -29.63 -34.87
C ASP A 27 4.52 -29.03 -33.93
N LYS A 28 4.45 -29.55 -32.69
CA LYS A 28 3.50 -29.07 -31.68
C LYS A 28 3.77 -27.63 -31.25
N ARG A 29 5.05 -27.22 -31.20
CA ARG A 29 5.44 -25.84 -30.89
C ARG A 29 5.13 -24.91 -32.06
N ILE A 30 5.41 -25.33 -33.29
CA ILE A 30 5.04 -24.63 -34.52
C ILE A 30 3.51 -24.39 -34.55
N GLU A 31 2.71 -25.41 -34.29
CA GLU A 31 1.24 -25.29 -34.20
C GLU A 31 0.79 -24.30 -33.13
N ARG A 32 1.47 -24.26 -31.96
CA ARG A 32 1.17 -23.29 -30.91
C ARG A 32 1.55 -21.87 -31.30
N ILE A 33 2.69 -21.67 -31.95
CA ILE A 33 3.15 -20.37 -32.46
C ILE A 33 2.15 -19.84 -33.49
N ASN A 34 1.83 -20.64 -34.52
CA ASN A 34 0.87 -20.27 -35.57
C ASN A 34 -0.52 -19.94 -35.02
N ALA A 35 -0.90 -20.55 -33.90
CA ALA A 35 -2.18 -20.29 -33.24
C ALA A 35 -2.15 -19.17 -32.19
N GLY A 36 -1.02 -18.46 -32.01
CA GLY A 36 -0.87 -17.40 -31.00
C GLY A 36 -0.95 -17.90 -29.55
N ARG A 37 -0.67 -19.19 -29.31
CA ARG A 37 -0.76 -19.82 -27.98
C ARG A 37 0.60 -20.08 -27.33
N TYR A 38 1.69 -19.86 -28.05
CA TYR A 38 3.03 -19.89 -27.48
C TYR A 38 3.30 -18.51 -26.87
N GLU A 39 3.59 -18.45 -25.56
CA GLU A 39 3.81 -17.18 -24.82
C GLU A 39 2.67 -16.14 -25.05
N GLY A 40 1.44 -16.62 -25.27
CA GLY A 40 0.34 -15.75 -25.71
C GLY A 40 -0.08 -14.72 -24.67
N GLN A 41 0.06 -15.02 -23.37
CA GLN A 41 -0.30 -14.08 -22.31
C GLN A 41 0.73 -12.95 -22.20
N GLU A 42 2.00 -13.28 -22.40
CA GLU A 42 3.13 -12.37 -22.43
C GLU A 42 3.02 -11.46 -23.67
N ILE A 43 2.72 -12.03 -24.84
CA ILE A 43 2.50 -11.30 -26.09
C ILE A 43 1.31 -10.33 -25.95
N ASP A 44 0.16 -10.80 -25.50
CA ASP A 44 -1.03 -9.96 -25.30
C ASP A 44 -0.74 -8.82 -24.31
N GLY A 45 -0.02 -9.11 -23.23
CA GLY A 45 0.44 -8.12 -22.26
C GLY A 45 1.37 -7.08 -22.88
N ALA A 46 2.39 -7.52 -23.62
CA ALA A 46 3.38 -6.66 -24.25
C ALA A 46 2.73 -5.72 -25.28
N LEU A 47 1.88 -6.25 -26.17
CA LEU A 47 1.17 -5.47 -27.18
C LEU A 47 0.21 -4.44 -26.58
N ALA A 48 -0.34 -4.71 -25.40
CA ALA A 48 -1.24 -3.78 -24.74
C ALA A 48 -0.51 -2.62 -24.03
N VAL A 49 0.68 -2.89 -23.46
CA VAL A 49 1.38 -1.91 -22.63
C VAL A 49 2.45 -1.12 -23.36
N ILE A 50 3.08 -1.66 -24.41
CA ILE A 50 4.13 -0.99 -25.18
C ILE A 50 3.52 0.14 -26.02
N ARG A 51 4.25 1.25 -26.09
CA ARG A 51 3.89 2.47 -26.81
C ARG A 51 5.03 2.88 -27.74
N PRO A 52 4.72 3.62 -28.81
CA PRO A 52 5.74 4.18 -29.69
C PRO A 52 6.77 5.01 -28.91
N GLY A 53 8.05 4.73 -29.14
CA GLY A 53 9.17 5.42 -28.49
C GLY A 53 9.58 4.86 -27.12
N ASP A 54 8.95 3.81 -26.61
CA ASP A 54 9.46 3.14 -25.40
C ASP A 54 10.82 2.48 -25.65
N ARG A 55 11.64 2.41 -24.61
CA ARG A 55 12.78 1.49 -24.53
C ARG A 55 12.38 0.24 -23.77
N VAL A 56 12.35 -0.90 -24.45
CA VAL A 56 11.88 -2.17 -23.91
C VAL A 56 13.08 -3.02 -23.49
N MET A 57 13.08 -3.51 -22.26
CA MET A 57 14.04 -4.51 -21.79
C MET A 57 13.34 -5.85 -21.66
N GLU A 58 13.91 -6.89 -22.26
CA GLU A 58 13.41 -8.26 -22.18
C GLU A 58 14.41 -9.14 -21.44
N MET A 59 13.94 -9.85 -20.41
CA MET A 59 14.72 -10.80 -19.65
C MET A 59 14.16 -12.20 -19.86
N GLY A 60 14.98 -13.08 -20.45
CA GLY A 60 14.58 -14.42 -20.86
C GLY A 60 13.95 -14.42 -22.25
N ALA A 61 14.75 -14.14 -23.27
CA ALA A 61 14.24 -14.03 -24.64
C ALA A 61 13.72 -15.37 -25.20
N GLY A 62 14.21 -16.52 -24.69
CA GLY A 62 13.72 -17.83 -25.10
C GLY A 62 13.94 -18.10 -26.59
N LEU A 63 12.86 -18.24 -27.36
CA LEU A 63 12.96 -18.35 -28.82
C LEU A 63 13.12 -17.00 -29.55
N GLY A 64 13.05 -15.89 -28.83
CA GLY A 64 13.11 -14.51 -29.36
C GLY A 64 11.77 -13.99 -29.87
N LEU A 65 10.67 -14.75 -29.70
CA LEU A 65 9.40 -14.41 -30.35
C LEU A 65 8.71 -13.21 -29.70
N VAL A 66 8.63 -13.16 -28.36
CA VAL A 66 7.99 -12.05 -27.64
C VAL A 66 8.68 -10.72 -27.97
N GLY A 67 10.00 -10.64 -27.80
CA GLY A 67 10.81 -9.47 -28.14
C GLY A 67 10.67 -9.05 -29.62
N ALA A 68 10.68 -10.01 -30.55
CA ALA A 68 10.48 -9.69 -31.97
C ALA A 68 9.08 -9.14 -32.27
N ILE A 69 8.02 -9.71 -31.66
CA ILE A 69 6.65 -9.21 -31.81
C ILE A 69 6.54 -7.81 -31.21
N ALA A 70 7.15 -7.58 -30.04
CA ALA A 70 7.22 -6.27 -29.40
C ALA A 70 7.91 -5.23 -30.31
N ALA A 71 9.06 -5.58 -30.90
CA ALA A 71 9.78 -4.71 -31.83
C ALA A 71 8.98 -4.44 -33.11
N HIS A 72 8.34 -5.47 -33.69
CA HIS A 72 7.60 -5.36 -34.94
C HIS A 72 6.30 -4.56 -34.82
N ASN A 73 5.56 -4.76 -33.72
CA ASN A 73 4.20 -4.22 -33.57
C ASN A 73 4.12 -3.00 -32.64
N GLY A 74 5.04 -2.85 -31.68
CA GLY A 74 4.98 -1.81 -30.66
C GLY A 74 5.60 -0.47 -31.06
N ALA A 75 6.36 -0.43 -32.17
CA ALA A 75 7.19 0.70 -32.58
C ALA A 75 8.07 1.31 -31.45
N PRO A 76 8.74 0.49 -30.62
CA PRO A 76 9.63 1.01 -29.58
C PRO A 76 10.83 1.75 -30.20
N GLU A 77 11.47 2.63 -29.41
CA GLU A 77 12.76 3.22 -29.80
C GLU A 77 13.83 2.13 -29.92
N ALA A 78 13.87 1.20 -28.96
CA ALA A 78 14.77 0.07 -28.95
C ALA A 78 14.26 -1.05 -28.04
N VAL A 79 14.66 -2.29 -28.33
CA VAL A 79 14.45 -3.48 -27.49
C VAL A 79 15.81 -4.11 -27.15
N LEU A 80 16.08 -4.24 -25.86
CA LEU A 80 17.29 -4.86 -25.32
C LEU A 80 16.95 -6.18 -24.63
N SER A 81 17.25 -7.28 -25.29
CA SER A 81 16.93 -8.64 -24.84
C SER A 81 18.12 -9.36 -24.20
N PHE A 82 17.85 -10.18 -23.19
CA PHE A 82 18.83 -11.01 -22.51
C PHE A 82 18.39 -12.48 -22.52
N GLU A 83 19.31 -13.38 -22.88
CA GLU A 83 19.09 -14.83 -22.85
C GLU A 83 20.29 -15.54 -22.22
N ALA A 84 20.04 -16.39 -21.24
CA ALA A 84 21.11 -17.08 -20.52
C ALA A 84 21.68 -18.25 -21.32
N ASN A 85 20.86 -18.98 -22.08
CA ASN A 85 21.28 -20.14 -22.84
C ASN A 85 22.03 -19.74 -24.14
N PRO A 86 23.36 -19.95 -24.22
CA PRO A 86 24.15 -19.58 -25.38
C PRO A 86 23.70 -20.29 -26.67
N ALA A 87 23.08 -21.47 -26.56
CA ALA A 87 22.64 -22.24 -27.73
C ALA A 87 21.45 -21.61 -28.46
N LEU A 88 20.67 -20.75 -27.81
CA LEU A 88 19.52 -20.07 -28.42
C LEU A 88 19.93 -18.80 -29.19
N ILE A 89 21.05 -18.18 -28.80
CA ILE A 89 21.50 -16.88 -29.33
C ILE A 89 21.59 -16.85 -30.86
N PRO A 90 22.18 -17.84 -31.56
CA PRO A 90 22.22 -17.82 -33.02
C PRO A 90 20.84 -17.88 -33.66
N HIS A 91 19.89 -18.58 -33.04
CA HIS A 91 18.53 -18.74 -33.57
C HIS A 91 17.66 -17.51 -33.33
N ILE A 92 17.82 -16.86 -32.16
CA ILE A 92 17.17 -15.57 -31.88
C ILE A 92 17.66 -14.52 -32.89
N ARG A 93 18.98 -14.45 -33.13
CA ARG A 93 19.54 -13.52 -34.15
C ARG A 93 19.03 -13.81 -35.55
N ALA A 94 18.94 -15.08 -35.93
CA ALA A 94 18.37 -15.48 -37.22
C ALA A 94 16.89 -15.10 -37.35
N LEU A 95 16.11 -15.18 -36.28
CA LEU A 95 14.73 -14.69 -36.25
C LEU A 95 14.68 -13.18 -36.45
N TYR A 96 15.50 -12.41 -35.74
CA TYR A 96 15.54 -10.95 -35.89
C TYR A 96 15.97 -10.54 -37.30
N GLU A 97 16.93 -11.25 -37.89
CA GLU A 97 17.39 -11.01 -39.26
C GLU A 97 16.35 -11.35 -40.32
N LEU A 98 15.66 -12.48 -40.18
CA LEU A 98 14.58 -12.88 -41.09
C LEU A 98 13.46 -11.83 -41.17
N ASN A 99 13.24 -11.08 -40.08
CA ASN A 99 12.20 -10.06 -39.99
C ASN A 99 12.71 -8.62 -40.15
N GLY A 100 14.01 -8.42 -40.42
CA GLY A 100 14.58 -7.08 -40.60
C GLY A 100 14.54 -6.21 -39.34
N LEU A 101 14.65 -6.80 -38.15
CA LEU A 101 14.48 -6.10 -36.87
C LEU A 101 15.81 -5.66 -36.21
N GLN A 102 16.95 -5.87 -36.84
CA GLN A 102 18.27 -5.70 -36.21
C GLN A 102 18.60 -4.26 -35.78
N ASP A 103 17.94 -3.27 -36.38
CA ASP A 103 18.07 -1.86 -35.99
C ASP A 103 17.25 -1.51 -34.74
N THR A 104 16.26 -2.34 -34.40
CA THR A 104 15.33 -2.11 -33.29
C THR A 104 15.58 -3.03 -32.10
N ILE A 105 15.98 -4.29 -32.32
CA ILE A 105 16.18 -5.29 -31.26
C ILE A 105 17.55 -5.96 -31.30
N ALA A 106 18.16 -6.11 -30.12
CA ALA A 106 19.41 -6.85 -29.93
C ALA A 106 19.28 -7.86 -28.78
N VAL A 107 19.96 -9.01 -28.89
CA VAL A 107 20.03 -10.02 -27.84
C VAL A 107 21.45 -10.22 -27.31
N HIS A 108 21.58 -10.22 -25.99
CA HIS A 108 22.82 -10.44 -25.24
C HIS A 108 22.80 -11.77 -24.50
N ASN A 109 23.89 -12.53 -24.58
CA ASN A 109 24.04 -13.76 -23.82
C ASN A 109 24.54 -13.47 -22.40
N GLN A 110 23.67 -12.95 -21.55
CA GLN A 110 24.02 -12.55 -20.18
C GLN A 110 22.86 -12.80 -19.22
N VAL A 111 23.19 -13.00 -17.94
CA VAL A 111 22.22 -13.00 -16.84
C VAL A 111 22.19 -11.60 -16.20
N VAL A 112 21.00 -11.02 -16.09
CA VAL A 112 20.83 -9.72 -15.42
C VAL A 112 20.68 -9.92 -13.92
N ILE A 113 21.52 -9.24 -13.12
CA ILE A 113 21.54 -9.33 -11.66
C ILE A 113 21.25 -7.96 -11.06
N SER A 114 20.23 -7.88 -10.19
CA SER A 114 19.90 -6.66 -9.43
C SER A 114 20.51 -6.64 -8.03
N ALA A 115 20.94 -7.79 -7.50
CA ALA A 115 21.55 -7.90 -6.19
C ALA A 115 22.86 -7.06 -6.10
N PRO A 116 23.17 -6.45 -4.94
CA PRO A 116 24.38 -5.65 -4.76
C PRO A 116 25.67 -6.44 -5.02
N GLU A 117 25.68 -7.71 -4.66
CA GLU A 117 26.80 -8.62 -4.88
C GLU A 117 26.57 -9.38 -6.20
N ARG A 118 27.27 -8.96 -7.26
CA ARG A 118 27.20 -9.57 -8.59
C ARG A 118 28.48 -10.34 -8.91
N PRO A 119 28.42 -11.66 -9.17
CA PRO A 119 29.58 -12.41 -9.68
C PRO A 119 29.81 -12.11 -11.18
N GLU A 120 31.04 -12.22 -11.69
CA GLU A 120 31.33 -11.98 -13.11
C GLU A 120 30.59 -12.94 -14.05
N THR A 121 30.47 -14.20 -13.63
CA THR A 121 29.70 -15.25 -14.32
C THR A 121 28.83 -16.01 -13.32
N MET A 122 27.77 -16.68 -13.82
CA MET A 122 26.96 -17.60 -13.02
C MET A 122 26.77 -18.94 -13.74
N PRO A 123 26.68 -20.06 -12.98
CA PRO A 123 26.28 -21.34 -13.54
C PRO A 123 24.82 -21.28 -14.00
N PHE A 124 24.57 -21.65 -15.25
CA PHE A 124 23.23 -21.81 -15.81
C PHE A 124 23.05 -23.26 -16.26
N HIS A 125 21.97 -23.90 -15.82
CA HIS A 125 21.71 -25.31 -16.09
C HIS A 125 20.78 -25.46 -17.29
N VAL A 126 21.32 -25.86 -18.44
CA VAL A 126 20.54 -26.11 -19.66
C VAL A 126 19.84 -27.47 -19.55
N ARG A 127 18.49 -27.49 -19.61
CA ARG A 127 17.70 -28.74 -19.65
C ARG A 127 17.34 -29.15 -21.08
N ASN A 128 17.32 -30.47 -21.35
CA ASN A 128 16.96 -31.05 -22.66
C ASN A 128 15.47 -30.89 -23.06
N SER A 129 14.63 -30.32 -22.18
CA SER A 129 13.32 -29.78 -22.55
C SER A 129 13.21 -28.36 -22.00
N PHE A 130 13.13 -27.41 -22.92
CA PHE A 130 13.19 -25.95 -22.77
C PHE A 130 12.39 -25.33 -21.59
N LEU A 131 11.34 -26.01 -21.11
CA LEU A 131 10.38 -25.51 -20.12
C LEU A 131 10.85 -25.61 -18.65
N GLY A 132 12.12 -25.30 -18.36
CA GLY A 132 12.60 -25.33 -16.98
C GLY A 132 14.11 -25.30 -16.80
N SER A 133 14.83 -24.45 -17.54
CA SER A 133 16.23 -24.19 -17.21
C SER A 133 16.29 -23.28 -15.97
N SER A 134 16.10 -23.88 -14.79
CA SER A 134 16.13 -23.19 -13.50
C SER A 134 17.55 -23.08 -12.94
N LEU A 135 17.80 -22.03 -12.14
CA LEU A 135 19.02 -21.91 -11.29
C LEU A 135 19.06 -22.94 -10.14
N ILE A 136 17.97 -23.69 -9.92
CA ILE A 136 17.82 -24.66 -8.82
C ILE A 136 18.02 -26.10 -9.32
N ASP A 137 18.98 -26.79 -8.72
CA ASP A 137 19.32 -28.21 -8.94
C ASP A 137 18.36 -29.12 -8.16
N SER A 138 17.22 -29.44 -8.75
CA SER A 138 16.31 -30.45 -8.18
C SER A 138 15.56 -31.20 -9.27
N ASP A 139 16.24 -32.09 -10.00
CA ASP A 139 15.76 -33.46 -10.29
C ASP A 139 16.68 -34.23 -11.25
N SER A 140 16.71 -35.55 -11.04
CA SER A 140 17.57 -36.61 -11.61
C SER A 140 17.61 -36.81 -13.16
N ARG A 141 17.87 -35.76 -13.95
CA ARG A 141 18.23 -35.88 -15.39
C ARG A 141 19.44 -35.01 -15.74
N ALA A 142 20.30 -35.50 -16.63
CA ALA A 142 21.54 -34.83 -17.03
C ALA A 142 21.29 -33.39 -17.53
N THR A 143 21.77 -32.42 -16.78
CA THR A 143 21.89 -31.00 -17.15
C THR A 143 23.28 -30.74 -17.69
N THR A 144 23.41 -29.81 -18.64
CA THR A 144 24.73 -29.26 -19.00
C THR A 144 24.83 -27.89 -18.35
N GLU A 145 25.74 -27.76 -17.38
CA GLU A 145 26.07 -26.49 -16.77
C GLU A 145 26.93 -25.67 -17.75
N VAL A 146 26.53 -24.42 -17.99
CA VAL A 146 27.31 -23.45 -18.75
C VAL A 146 27.52 -22.21 -17.89
N GLN A 147 28.72 -21.64 -17.93
CA GLN A 147 29.03 -20.39 -17.25
C GLN A 147 28.62 -19.22 -18.14
N VAL A 148 27.69 -18.40 -17.65
CA VAL A 148 27.12 -17.28 -18.41
C VAL A 148 27.58 -15.97 -17.77
N PRO A 149 28.09 -15.00 -18.56
CA PRO A 149 28.44 -13.68 -18.03
C PRO A 149 27.23 -12.99 -17.41
N THR A 150 27.46 -12.18 -16.38
CA THR A 150 26.40 -11.36 -15.78
C THR A 150 26.52 -9.89 -16.16
N ILE A 151 25.42 -9.16 -16.04
CA ILE A 151 25.37 -7.70 -16.14
C ILE A 151 24.57 -7.14 -14.97
N ALA A 152 25.02 -6.02 -14.40
CA ALA A 152 24.27 -5.37 -13.32
C ALA A 152 23.05 -4.64 -13.90
N TYR A 153 21.89 -4.86 -13.29
CA TYR A 153 20.67 -4.14 -13.65
C TYR A 153 20.85 -2.62 -13.53
N SER A 154 21.63 -2.15 -12.55
CA SER A 154 21.95 -0.73 -12.37
C SER A 154 22.80 -0.11 -13.49
N GLU A 155 23.59 -0.92 -14.21
CA GLU A 155 24.31 -0.48 -15.40
C GLU A 155 23.34 -0.29 -16.57
N ILE A 156 22.38 -1.22 -16.72
CA ILE A 156 21.33 -1.15 -17.75
C ILE A 156 20.41 0.05 -17.50
N THR A 157 19.93 0.27 -16.28
CA THR A 157 19.06 1.42 -15.99
C THR A 157 19.77 2.75 -16.19
N ARG A 158 21.10 2.82 -16.05
CA ARG A 158 21.88 4.03 -16.34
C ARG A 158 22.10 4.26 -17.83
N ALA A 159 22.40 3.20 -18.59
CA ALA A 159 22.78 3.30 -19.99
C ALA A 159 21.58 3.25 -20.95
N PHE A 160 20.65 2.34 -20.69
CA PHE A 160 19.48 2.07 -21.51
C PHE A 160 18.19 2.67 -20.93
N ALA A 161 18.09 2.83 -19.61
CA ALA A 161 16.95 3.42 -18.89
C ALA A 161 15.58 2.92 -19.40
N PRO A 162 15.26 1.63 -19.23
CA PRO A 162 14.06 1.03 -19.82
C PRO A 162 12.77 1.68 -19.31
N ASP A 163 11.79 1.80 -20.22
CA ASP A 163 10.41 2.24 -19.93
C ASP A 163 9.48 1.03 -19.71
N VAL A 164 9.80 -0.12 -20.33
CA VAL A 164 9.01 -1.36 -20.23
C VAL A 164 9.93 -2.52 -19.92
N LEU A 165 9.53 -3.38 -18.97
CA LEU A 165 10.20 -4.63 -18.64
C LEU A 165 9.32 -5.82 -19.03
N LEU A 166 9.83 -6.70 -19.89
CA LEU A 166 9.27 -8.03 -20.17
C LEU A 166 10.14 -9.06 -19.45
N MET A 167 9.57 -9.92 -18.62
CA MET A 167 10.33 -10.85 -17.79
C MET A 167 9.69 -12.23 -17.72
N ASP A 168 10.41 -13.21 -18.26
CA ASP A 168 10.14 -14.63 -18.08
C ASP A 168 11.50 -15.34 -17.92
N ILE A 169 11.96 -15.50 -16.69
CA ILE A 169 13.30 -16.02 -16.37
C ILE A 169 13.27 -17.31 -15.57
N GLU A 170 12.13 -18.01 -15.58
CA GLU A 170 11.99 -19.38 -15.10
C GLU A 170 12.47 -19.60 -13.65
N GLY A 171 12.26 -18.61 -12.76
CA GLY A 171 12.49 -18.73 -11.31
C GLY A 171 13.42 -17.69 -10.68
N GLY A 172 14.05 -16.82 -11.46
CA GLY A 172 14.90 -15.73 -10.95
C GLY A 172 14.13 -14.47 -10.50
N GLU A 173 12.82 -14.42 -10.68
CA GLU A 173 12.01 -13.19 -10.60
C GLU A 173 12.00 -12.60 -9.18
N LEU A 174 11.88 -13.46 -8.17
CA LEU A 174 11.80 -13.00 -6.78
C LEU A 174 13.08 -12.31 -6.35
N GLU A 175 14.23 -12.93 -6.63
CA GLU A 175 15.53 -12.38 -6.25
C GLU A 175 15.84 -11.12 -7.04
N PHE A 176 15.46 -11.08 -8.33
CA PHE A 176 15.55 -9.86 -9.12
C PHE A 176 14.74 -8.72 -8.50
N LEU A 177 13.45 -8.95 -8.20
CA LEU A 177 12.54 -7.92 -7.71
C LEU A 177 12.88 -7.40 -6.31
N ARG A 178 13.55 -8.19 -5.46
CA ARG A 178 13.98 -7.75 -4.12
C ARG A 178 14.98 -6.60 -4.14
N HIS A 179 15.77 -6.51 -5.20
CA HIS A 179 16.88 -5.56 -5.30
C HIS A 179 16.76 -4.59 -6.48
N ALA A 180 15.89 -4.87 -7.46
CA ALA A 180 15.70 -4.01 -8.61
C ALA A 180 15.00 -2.70 -8.23
N SER A 181 15.57 -1.57 -8.65
CA SER A 181 14.82 -0.30 -8.70
C SER A 181 13.84 -0.38 -9.87
N LEU A 182 12.55 -0.23 -9.56
CA LEU A 182 11.49 -0.18 -10.57
C LEU A 182 11.19 1.27 -11.00
N ASP A 183 12.02 2.23 -10.61
CA ASP A 183 11.86 3.63 -10.99
C ASP A 183 12.13 3.80 -12.50
N GLY A 184 11.38 4.70 -13.15
CA GLY A 184 11.47 4.93 -14.60
C GLY A 184 10.64 3.95 -15.43
N LEU A 185 10.36 2.74 -14.93
CA LEU A 185 9.48 1.80 -15.62
C LEU A 185 8.04 2.30 -15.63
N ARG A 186 7.47 2.39 -16.82
CA ARG A 186 6.05 2.69 -17.09
C ARG A 186 5.21 1.41 -17.16
N ALA A 187 5.78 0.28 -17.52
CA ALA A 187 5.06 -1.00 -17.55
C ALA A 187 5.96 -2.21 -17.26
N VAL A 188 5.34 -3.27 -16.75
CA VAL A 188 5.98 -4.58 -16.53
C VAL A 188 5.04 -5.68 -17.00
N VAL A 189 5.54 -6.58 -17.84
CA VAL A 189 4.91 -7.87 -18.16
C VAL A 189 5.79 -8.95 -17.58
N ILE A 190 5.25 -9.80 -16.70
CA ILE A 190 6.03 -10.76 -15.94
C ILE A 190 5.29 -12.09 -15.75
N GLU A 191 5.99 -13.20 -16.00
CA GLU A 191 5.56 -14.55 -15.59
C GLU A 191 6.16 -14.94 -14.23
N PHE A 192 5.36 -15.61 -13.39
CA PHE A 192 5.75 -16.07 -12.07
C PHE A 192 5.87 -17.60 -12.00
N HIS A 193 6.98 -18.05 -11.43
CA HIS A 193 7.37 -19.46 -11.27
C HIS A 193 7.33 -19.91 -9.79
N PRO A 194 6.15 -20.11 -9.18
CA PRO A 194 6.04 -20.54 -7.78
C PRO A 194 6.64 -21.91 -7.49
N GLU A 195 7.00 -22.69 -8.52
CA GLU A 195 7.76 -23.93 -8.40
C GLU A 195 9.19 -23.67 -7.89
N ALA A 196 9.78 -22.51 -8.20
CA ALA A 196 11.13 -22.14 -7.76
C ALA A 196 11.18 -21.54 -6.34
N TYR A 197 10.23 -20.66 -6.00
CA TYR A 197 10.25 -19.90 -4.73
C TYR A 197 8.95 -19.99 -3.91
N GLY A 198 8.07 -20.93 -4.24
CA GLY A 198 6.85 -21.20 -3.51
C GLY A 198 5.74 -20.15 -3.70
N ARG A 199 4.57 -20.44 -3.10
CA ARG A 199 3.41 -19.54 -3.15
C ARG A 199 3.63 -18.23 -2.40
N GLU A 200 4.47 -18.25 -1.35
CA GLU A 200 4.81 -17.05 -0.59
C GLU A 200 5.74 -16.13 -1.39
N GLY A 201 6.75 -16.68 -2.08
CA GLY A 201 7.59 -15.92 -3.00
C GLY A 201 6.78 -15.26 -4.12
N MET A 202 5.83 -15.97 -4.75
CA MET A 202 4.95 -15.36 -5.75
C MET A 202 4.11 -14.20 -5.17
N ARG A 203 3.64 -14.32 -3.92
CA ARG A 203 2.91 -13.23 -3.25
C ARG A 203 3.85 -12.05 -2.95
N GLU A 204 5.12 -12.32 -2.69
CA GLU A 204 6.15 -11.30 -2.49
C GLU A 204 6.42 -10.52 -3.77
N CYS A 205 6.68 -11.18 -4.90
CA CYS A 205 6.87 -10.51 -6.20
C CYS A 205 5.71 -9.55 -6.51
N LYS A 206 4.48 -10.04 -6.34
CA LYS A 206 3.23 -9.29 -6.57
C LYS A 206 3.13 -8.06 -5.67
N ARG A 207 3.49 -8.20 -4.40
CA ARG A 207 3.48 -7.09 -3.43
C ARG A 207 4.55 -6.06 -3.76
N ILE A 208 5.72 -6.47 -4.26
CA ILE A 208 6.79 -5.55 -4.68
C ILE A 208 6.26 -4.65 -5.81
N LEU A 209 5.68 -5.22 -6.86
CA LEU A 209 5.08 -4.47 -7.96
C LEU A 209 3.98 -3.52 -7.48
N GLU A 210 3.03 -4.03 -6.68
CA GLU A 210 1.93 -3.23 -6.14
C GLU A 210 2.42 -2.05 -5.26
N SER A 211 3.49 -2.27 -4.48
CA SER A 211 4.10 -1.27 -3.61
C SER A 211 4.91 -0.23 -4.38
N ALA A 212 5.53 -0.62 -5.49
CA ALA A 212 6.18 0.28 -6.43
C ALA A 212 5.17 1.16 -7.20
N GLY A 213 3.88 0.79 -7.18
CA GLY A 213 2.78 1.57 -7.75
C GLY A 213 2.17 0.96 -9.00
N PHE A 214 2.67 -0.18 -9.46
CA PHE A 214 2.11 -0.87 -10.62
C PHE A 214 0.69 -1.36 -10.35
N ARG A 215 -0.14 -1.28 -11.39
CA ARG A 215 -1.53 -1.74 -11.43
C ARG A 215 -1.70 -2.71 -12.57
N LYS A 216 -2.51 -3.74 -12.33
CA LYS A 216 -2.82 -4.75 -13.33
C LYS A 216 -3.67 -4.14 -14.44
N GLU A 217 -3.33 -4.47 -15.66
CA GLU A 217 -4.19 -4.21 -16.80
C GLU A 217 -5.43 -5.12 -16.74
N PRO A 218 -6.65 -4.56 -16.71
CA PRO A 218 -7.88 -5.35 -16.64
C PRO A 218 -7.96 -6.35 -17.80
N GLY A 219 -8.17 -7.63 -17.47
CA GLY A 219 -8.32 -8.70 -18.46
C GLY A 219 -7.02 -9.30 -19.00
N LEU A 220 -5.86 -8.71 -18.69
CA LEU A 220 -4.54 -9.16 -19.18
C LEU A 220 -3.67 -9.81 -18.08
N CYS A 221 -4.29 -10.17 -16.95
CA CYS A 221 -3.60 -10.78 -15.82
C CYS A 221 -4.20 -12.14 -15.47
N THR A 222 -3.35 -13.15 -15.36
CA THR A 222 -3.70 -14.48 -14.86
C THR A 222 -3.07 -14.72 -13.49
N ARG A 223 -3.12 -15.99 -13.03
CA ARG A 223 -2.46 -16.37 -11.79
C ARG A 223 -0.94 -16.25 -11.92
N ARG A 224 -0.37 -16.56 -13.09
CA ARG A 224 1.08 -16.62 -13.32
C ARG A 224 1.61 -15.47 -14.16
N VAL A 225 0.80 -14.86 -15.02
CA VAL A 225 1.28 -13.78 -15.90
C VAL A 225 0.58 -12.49 -15.54
N TRP A 226 1.33 -11.42 -15.26
CA TRP A 226 0.79 -10.09 -15.01
C TRP A 226 1.32 -9.10 -16.04
N ALA A 227 0.42 -8.43 -16.75
CA ALA A 227 0.69 -7.17 -17.42
C ALA A 227 0.26 -6.02 -16.51
N CYS A 228 1.20 -5.15 -16.15
CA CYS A 228 0.97 -4.04 -15.26
C CYS A 228 1.48 -2.74 -15.86
N SER A 229 0.79 -1.64 -15.60
CA SER A 229 1.24 -0.29 -15.89
C SER A 229 1.45 0.51 -14.60
N PHE A 230 2.32 1.50 -14.70
CA PHE A 230 2.56 2.50 -13.68
C PHE A 230 2.05 3.84 -14.19
N ASP A 231 1.08 4.39 -13.47
CA ASP A 231 0.74 5.80 -13.56
C ASP A 231 1.32 6.47 -12.31
N PRO A 232 2.25 7.43 -12.46
CA PRO A 232 2.75 8.22 -11.32
C PRO A 232 1.63 8.82 -10.48
N ALA A 233 0.50 9.15 -11.10
CA ALA A 233 -0.66 9.70 -10.43
C ALA A 233 -1.46 8.66 -9.64
N GLU A 234 -1.32 7.36 -9.94
CA GLU A 234 -1.94 6.26 -9.21
C GLU A 234 -0.99 5.54 -8.23
N ARG A 235 0.24 6.04 -8.06
CA ARG A 235 1.17 5.52 -7.06
C ARG A 235 0.59 5.73 -5.66
N PRO A 236 0.53 4.68 -4.81
CA PRO A 236 0.13 4.84 -3.43
C PRO A 236 1.00 5.86 -2.71
N PRO A 237 0.44 6.61 -1.75
CA PRO A 237 1.22 7.57 -1.00
C PRO A 237 2.24 6.85 -0.11
N VAL A 238 3.45 7.40 -0.07
CA VAL A 238 4.56 6.96 0.79
C VAL A 238 4.95 8.07 1.77
N PRO A 239 5.31 7.75 3.02
CA PRO A 239 5.64 8.76 4.02
C PRO A 239 7.00 9.45 3.76
N GLU A 240 7.87 8.89 2.94
CA GLU A 240 9.21 9.43 2.65
C GLU A 240 9.21 10.55 1.59
N GLY A 241 8.06 10.91 1.01
CA GLY A 241 7.89 12.06 0.12
C GLY A 241 7.17 11.77 -1.19
N GLY A 242 7.54 12.50 -2.25
CA GLY A 242 6.82 12.54 -3.52
C GLY A 242 5.55 13.38 -3.43
N TRP A 243 4.49 12.97 -4.13
CA TRP A 243 3.25 13.75 -4.15
C TRP A 243 2.59 13.92 -2.77
N THR A 244 2.95 13.10 -1.77
CA THR A 244 2.43 13.21 -0.39
C THR A 244 2.87 14.49 0.33
N THR A 245 3.96 15.09 -0.11
CA THR A 245 4.52 16.36 0.40
C THR A 245 4.46 17.48 -0.62
N GLU A 246 3.78 17.28 -1.75
CA GLU A 246 3.54 18.32 -2.75
C GLU A 246 2.24 19.07 -2.45
N ILE A 247 2.15 20.31 -2.95
CA ILE A 247 0.93 21.11 -2.97
C ILE A 247 0.70 21.54 -4.41
N LYS A 248 -0.50 21.31 -4.93
CA LYS A 248 -0.93 21.80 -6.24
C LYS A 248 -2.07 22.80 -6.08
N THR A 249 -2.09 23.83 -6.90
CA THR A 249 -3.17 24.82 -6.90
C THR A 249 -3.86 24.82 -8.24
N PHE A 250 -5.19 24.84 -8.20
CA PHE A 250 -6.04 24.79 -9.39
C PHE A 250 -7.06 25.93 -9.34
N ASP A 251 -7.20 26.65 -10.44
CA ASP A 251 -8.28 27.60 -10.62
C ASP A 251 -9.50 26.91 -11.23
N ASN A 252 -10.69 27.25 -10.75
CA ASN A 252 -11.98 26.73 -11.21
C ASN A 252 -12.10 25.19 -11.14
N ALA A 253 -11.48 24.59 -10.12
CA ALA A 253 -11.53 23.15 -9.88
C ALA A 253 -12.93 22.70 -9.46
N LEU A 254 -13.32 21.49 -9.84
CA LEU A 254 -14.59 20.87 -9.46
C LEU A 254 -14.37 19.92 -8.29
N VAL A 255 -15.10 20.15 -7.19
CA VAL A 255 -15.11 19.26 -6.03
C VAL A 255 -16.36 18.39 -6.08
N MET A 256 -16.15 17.09 -6.10
CA MET A 256 -17.18 16.07 -6.33
C MET A 256 -17.38 15.20 -5.08
N PRO A 257 -18.45 15.39 -4.31
CA PRO A 257 -18.78 14.49 -3.20
C PRO A 257 -19.30 13.14 -3.71
N PRO A 258 -19.27 12.07 -2.89
CA PRO A 258 -19.75 10.77 -3.30
C PRO A 258 -21.28 10.75 -3.45
N GLN A 259 -21.78 10.26 -4.58
CA GLN A 259 -23.22 10.06 -4.79
C GLN A 259 -23.71 8.73 -4.22
N THR A 260 -22.84 7.72 -4.18
CA THR A 260 -23.17 6.37 -3.71
C THR A 260 -22.36 6.01 -2.47
N GLY A 261 -22.91 5.10 -1.65
CA GLY A 261 -22.23 4.59 -0.46
C GLY A 261 -21.37 3.37 -0.79
N GLY A 262 -20.07 3.44 -0.55
CA GLY A 262 -19.17 2.30 -0.75
C GLY A 262 -17.92 2.35 0.14
N LEU A 263 -17.13 1.28 0.12
CA LEU A 263 -15.76 1.34 0.64
C LEU A 263 -14.87 2.15 -0.31
N VAL A 264 -14.99 1.86 -1.61
CA VAL A 264 -14.43 2.65 -2.71
C VAL A 264 -15.59 3.33 -3.42
N GLN A 265 -15.42 4.61 -3.75
CA GLN A 265 -16.46 5.41 -4.39
C GLN A 265 -15.87 6.49 -5.30
N PRO A 266 -16.49 6.82 -6.44
CA PRO A 266 -16.10 7.97 -7.24
C PRO A 266 -16.36 9.26 -6.45
N ALA A 267 -15.29 10.01 -6.15
CA ALA A 267 -15.34 11.29 -5.44
C ALA A 267 -13.94 11.94 -5.46
N GLY A 268 -13.86 13.25 -5.25
CA GLY A 268 -12.59 13.96 -5.16
C GLY A 268 -12.59 15.26 -5.94
N VAL A 269 -11.50 15.55 -6.62
CA VAL A 269 -11.28 16.81 -7.34
C VAL A 269 -11.04 16.53 -8.82
N LEU A 270 -11.70 17.30 -9.68
CA LEU A 270 -11.37 17.43 -11.10
C LEU A 270 -10.81 18.84 -11.35
N GLN A 271 -9.89 18.94 -12.31
CA GLN A 271 -9.42 20.21 -12.84
C GLN A 271 -10.53 20.89 -13.65
N SER A 272 -10.33 22.15 -14.04
CA SER A 272 -11.32 22.93 -14.81
C SER A 272 -11.65 22.31 -16.18
N ASP A 273 -10.71 21.55 -16.76
CA ASP A 273 -10.87 20.80 -18.01
C ASP A 273 -11.48 19.40 -17.83
N GLY A 274 -11.81 19.01 -16.59
CA GLY A 274 -12.39 17.72 -16.24
C GLY A 274 -11.41 16.58 -16.02
N ARG A 275 -10.10 16.81 -16.17
CA ARG A 275 -9.10 15.78 -15.79
C ARG A 275 -9.11 15.56 -14.28
N PRO A 276 -9.02 14.31 -13.79
CA PRO A 276 -8.95 14.07 -12.35
C PRO A 276 -7.68 14.65 -11.74
N CYS A 277 -7.75 14.95 -10.45
CA CYS A 277 -6.59 15.24 -9.61
C CYS A 277 -6.32 14.07 -8.66
N PRO A 278 -5.43 13.12 -9.01
CA PRO A 278 -5.23 11.91 -8.21
C PRO A 278 -4.66 12.16 -6.81
N GLN A 279 -3.92 13.26 -6.64
CA GLN A 279 -3.43 13.75 -5.34
C GLN A 279 -4.55 14.09 -4.34
N ALA A 280 -5.74 14.45 -4.85
CA ALA A 280 -6.90 14.73 -4.02
C ALA A 280 -7.54 13.45 -3.43
N ALA A 281 -7.18 12.26 -3.94
CA ALA A 281 -7.78 11.00 -3.52
C ALA A 281 -7.41 10.60 -2.08
N LEU A 282 -8.36 10.01 -1.35
CA LEU A 282 -8.09 9.34 -0.09
C LEU A 282 -7.53 7.95 -0.34
N TRP A 283 -6.35 7.67 0.20
CA TRP A 283 -5.71 6.37 0.17
C TRP A 283 -5.69 5.72 1.55
N ARG A 284 -5.86 4.40 1.58
CA ARG A 284 -5.76 3.59 2.80
C ARG A 284 -5.11 2.26 2.48
N ASN A 285 -4.05 1.90 3.20
CA ASN A 285 -3.36 0.61 3.06
C ASN A 285 -3.01 0.29 1.60
N GLY A 286 -2.44 1.25 0.87
CA GLY A 286 -2.03 1.07 -0.53
C GLY A 286 -3.17 1.12 -1.56
N ARG A 287 -4.42 1.39 -1.15
CA ARG A 287 -5.59 1.44 -2.03
C ARG A 287 -6.28 2.80 -2.01
N ALA A 288 -6.58 3.35 -3.18
CA ALA A 288 -7.46 4.51 -3.32
C ALA A 288 -8.90 4.13 -2.91
N LEU A 289 -9.43 4.83 -1.90
CA LEU A 289 -10.82 4.72 -1.46
C LEU A 289 -11.73 5.70 -2.18
N THR A 290 -11.17 6.75 -2.77
CA THR A 290 -11.88 7.63 -3.69
C THR A 290 -11.25 7.50 -5.07
N THR A 291 -12.04 7.05 -6.03
CA THR A 291 -11.63 6.93 -7.45
C THR A 291 -12.01 8.20 -8.21
N PRO A 292 -11.41 8.46 -9.38
CA PRO A 292 -11.80 9.57 -10.24
C PRO A 292 -13.33 9.67 -10.39
N PRO A 293 -13.94 10.81 -10.04
CA PRO A 293 -15.36 11.05 -10.30
C PRO A 293 -15.60 11.38 -11.78
N GLU A 294 -16.83 11.18 -12.25
CA GLU A 294 -17.24 11.66 -13.56
C GLU A 294 -17.49 13.18 -13.52
N MET A 295 -17.42 13.82 -14.70
CA MET A 295 -17.81 15.22 -14.84
C MET A 295 -19.28 15.41 -14.46
N PRO A 296 -19.63 16.46 -13.71
CA PRO A 296 -21.02 16.75 -13.37
C PRO A 296 -21.84 17.03 -14.63
N GLN A 297 -23.09 16.57 -14.64
CA GLN A 297 -24.07 16.96 -15.66
C GLN A 297 -24.81 18.21 -15.18
N GLY A 298 -24.82 19.25 -16.02
CA GLY A 298 -25.50 20.51 -15.73
C GLY A 298 -24.67 21.51 -14.91
N ASP A 299 -25.33 22.58 -14.48
CA ASP A 299 -24.69 23.65 -13.71
C ASP A 299 -24.31 23.17 -12.30
N VAL A 300 -23.14 23.61 -11.84
CA VAL A 300 -22.64 23.36 -10.49
C VAL A 300 -22.62 24.66 -9.69
N ALA A 301 -22.76 24.57 -8.37
CA ALA A 301 -22.69 25.74 -7.52
C ALA A 301 -21.27 26.36 -7.57
N GLU A 302 -21.21 27.67 -7.76
CA GLU A 302 -19.97 28.43 -7.71
C GLU A 302 -19.59 28.72 -6.26
N ARG A 303 -18.30 28.61 -5.95
CA ARG A 303 -17.72 28.87 -4.64
C ARG A 303 -16.51 29.78 -4.79
N ALA A 304 -16.73 31.05 -4.50
CA ALA A 304 -15.70 32.08 -4.54
C ALA A 304 -14.62 31.88 -3.47
N GLY A 305 -13.45 32.47 -3.71
CA GLY A 305 -12.32 32.52 -2.80
C GLY A 305 -11.33 31.36 -2.93
N THR A 306 -10.32 31.39 -2.06
CA THR A 306 -9.24 30.41 -1.98
C THR A 306 -9.53 29.39 -0.89
N TRP A 307 -9.60 28.11 -1.25
CA TRP A 307 -9.93 27.02 -0.33
C TRP A 307 -8.82 25.98 -0.23
N LEU A 308 -8.58 25.49 0.99
CA LEU A 308 -7.69 24.35 1.23
C LEU A 308 -8.46 23.03 1.13
N TRP A 309 -8.01 22.10 0.31
CA TRP A 309 -8.57 20.75 0.24
C TRP A 309 -8.15 19.91 1.45
N GLY A 310 -9.11 19.61 2.32
CA GLY A 310 -8.94 18.72 3.47
C GLY A 310 -9.15 17.23 3.16
N GLY A 311 -9.80 16.89 2.04
CA GLY A 311 -10.07 15.50 1.66
C GLY A 311 -11.43 15.00 2.14
N VAL A 312 -11.47 13.75 2.62
CA VAL A 312 -12.71 13.11 3.08
C VAL A 312 -12.93 13.36 4.57
N LEU A 313 -14.06 13.97 4.93
CA LEU A 313 -14.47 14.19 6.31
C LEU A 313 -15.12 12.94 6.91
N TRP A 314 -14.47 12.40 7.94
CA TRP A 314 -14.94 11.24 8.69
C TRP A 314 -15.66 11.67 9.97
N MET A 315 -16.90 11.22 10.16
CA MET A 315 -17.60 11.41 11.43
C MET A 315 -17.09 10.50 12.55
N HIS A 316 -16.30 9.48 12.20
CA HIS A 316 -15.69 8.60 13.19
C HIS A 316 -14.38 9.21 13.70
N PHE A 317 -14.32 9.54 14.99
CA PHE A 317 -13.19 10.21 15.65
C PHE A 317 -11.80 9.72 15.21
N GLY A 318 -11.52 8.41 15.32
CA GLY A 318 -10.20 7.89 14.92
C GLY A 318 -9.88 8.03 13.44
N HIS A 319 -10.88 7.95 12.56
CA HIS A 319 -10.67 8.13 11.11
C HIS A 319 -10.54 9.61 10.77
N PHE A 320 -11.18 10.50 11.53
CA PHE A 320 -10.93 11.93 11.42
C PHE A 320 -9.47 12.26 11.74
N LEU A 321 -8.96 11.78 12.89
CA LEU A 321 -7.59 12.05 13.33
C LEU A 321 -6.52 11.56 12.35
N VAL A 322 -6.73 10.44 11.66
CA VAL A 322 -5.69 9.84 10.81
C VAL A 322 -5.90 10.01 9.31
N GLU A 323 -7.12 10.32 8.85
CA GLU A 323 -7.41 10.42 7.41
C GLU A 323 -8.02 11.76 7.01
N SER A 324 -8.84 12.39 7.84
CA SER A 324 -9.34 13.75 7.55
C SER A 324 -8.30 14.82 7.85
N SER A 325 -7.50 14.67 8.91
CA SER A 325 -6.43 15.61 9.23
C SER A 325 -5.25 15.55 8.23
N SER A 326 -5.19 14.52 7.38
CA SER A 326 -3.98 14.08 6.65
C SER A 326 -3.33 15.11 5.73
N ARG A 327 -4.04 16.19 5.39
CA ARG A 327 -3.60 17.26 4.49
C ARG A 327 -3.37 18.60 5.20
N LEU A 328 -3.70 18.68 6.49
CA LEU A 328 -3.64 19.91 7.27
C LEU A 328 -2.20 20.36 7.57
N TRP A 329 -1.20 19.54 7.22
CA TRP A 329 0.20 19.94 7.22
C TRP A 329 0.46 21.16 6.33
N ALA A 330 -0.33 21.32 5.26
CA ALA A 330 -0.21 22.45 4.36
C ALA A 330 -0.43 23.81 5.01
N LEU A 331 -1.06 23.89 6.20
CA LEU A 331 -1.26 25.15 6.93
C LEU A 331 0.07 25.87 7.26
N ASP A 332 1.19 25.15 7.35
CA ASP A 332 2.53 25.73 7.54
C ASP A 332 3.22 26.11 6.23
N HIS A 333 2.60 25.84 5.08
CA HIS A 333 3.19 25.94 3.74
C HIS A 333 2.28 26.68 2.75
N LEU A 334 1.35 27.49 3.23
CA LEU A 334 0.50 28.32 2.38
C LEU A 334 1.24 29.62 2.04
N ASP A 335 1.30 29.95 0.75
CA ASP A 335 1.84 31.22 0.25
C ASP A 335 0.75 32.32 0.16
N GLU A 336 -0.50 31.97 0.40
CA GLU A 336 -1.68 32.83 0.30
C GLU A 336 -2.68 32.54 1.42
N GLU A 337 -3.51 33.54 1.78
CA GLU A 337 -4.59 33.32 2.73
C GLU A 337 -5.70 32.45 2.12
N ILE A 338 -6.29 31.61 2.97
CA ILE A 338 -7.46 30.80 2.62
C ILE A 338 -8.72 31.36 3.28
N ASP A 339 -9.85 31.21 2.60
CA ASP A 339 -11.19 31.50 3.08
C ASP A 339 -11.78 30.34 3.90
N GLY A 340 -11.20 29.15 3.79
CA GLY A 340 -11.57 28.00 4.61
C GLY A 340 -10.99 26.68 4.13
N ILE A 341 -11.33 25.62 4.88
CA ILE A 341 -10.91 24.24 4.60
C ILE A 341 -12.12 23.46 4.10
N LEU A 342 -11.96 22.85 2.94
CA LEU A 342 -13.00 22.18 2.20
C LEU A 342 -12.83 20.67 2.20
N PHE A 343 -13.88 19.97 2.60
CA PHE A 343 -13.96 18.52 2.62
C PHE A 343 -15.18 18.01 1.85
N ILE A 344 -15.20 16.71 1.61
CA ILE A 344 -16.39 15.96 1.18
C ILE A 344 -16.75 14.89 2.23
N PRO A 345 -18.03 14.55 2.42
CA PRO A 345 -18.42 13.55 3.39
C PRO A 345 -18.03 12.15 2.92
N LYS A 346 -17.64 11.26 3.85
CA LYS A 346 -17.44 9.85 3.48
C LYS A 346 -18.72 9.17 3.01
N ARG A 347 -19.88 9.58 3.54
CA ARG A 347 -21.20 9.02 3.26
C ARG A 347 -22.14 10.16 2.88
N ALA A 348 -22.79 10.06 1.71
CA ALA A 348 -23.74 11.06 1.22
C ALA A 348 -24.77 11.49 2.27
N ARG A 349 -25.30 10.53 3.06
CA ARG A 349 -26.29 10.79 4.13
C ARG A 349 -25.84 11.77 5.22
N ASN A 350 -24.54 12.01 5.36
CA ASN A 350 -24.03 12.97 6.35
C ASN A 350 -24.10 14.42 5.83
N GLY A 351 -24.33 14.61 4.52
CA GLY A 351 -24.44 15.94 3.91
C GLY A 351 -23.27 16.87 4.25
N GLY A 352 -23.59 18.14 4.49
CA GLY A 352 -22.64 19.17 4.93
C GLY A 352 -22.31 19.18 6.42
N GLU A 353 -22.60 18.10 7.16
CA GLU A 353 -22.37 18.03 8.61
C GLU A 353 -20.87 18.13 8.95
N VAL A 354 -20.55 19.01 9.89
CA VAL A 354 -19.23 19.16 10.52
C VAL A 354 -19.42 19.15 12.03
N ALA A 355 -18.85 18.16 12.71
CA ALA A 355 -18.96 18.00 14.16
C ALA A 355 -18.10 19.00 14.94
N GLY A 356 -18.51 19.34 16.17
CA GLY A 356 -17.78 20.29 17.03
C GLY A 356 -16.32 19.92 17.22
N TYR A 357 -16.02 18.67 17.57
CA TYR A 357 -14.64 18.21 17.76
C TYR A 357 -13.75 18.34 16.50
N GLN A 358 -14.34 18.36 15.29
CA GLN A 358 -13.61 18.53 14.05
C GLN A 358 -13.18 19.99 13.87
N ARG A 359 -14.04 20.93 14.27
CA ARG A 359 -13.72 22.37 14.32
C ARG A 359 -12.69 22.63 15.41
N ASP A 360 -12.91 22.09 16.61
CA ASP A 360 -11.97 22.20 17.74
C ASP A 360 -10.57 21.72 17.35
N PHE A 361 -10.46 20.63 16.58
CA PHE A 361 -9.16 20.12 16.13
C PHE A 361 -8.44 21.09 15.18
N VAL A 362 -9.17 21.71 14.26
CA VAL A 362 -8.61 22.71 13.33
C VAL A 362 -8.21 24.00 14.06
N GLU A 363 -9.02 24.44 15.03
CA GLU A 363 -8.66 25.55 15.92
C GLU A 363 -7.41 25.23 16.73
N LEU A 364 -7.26 24.00 17.22
CA LEU A 364 -6.07 23.53 17.93
C LEU A 364 -4.84 23.42 17.03
N LEU A 365 -5.00 23.41 15.71
CA LEU A 365 -3.91 23.63 14.76
C LEU A 365 -3.65 25.12 14.52
N GLY A 366 -4.27 26.03 15.27
CA GLY A 366 -4.10 27.48 15.09
C GLY A 366 -4.68 27.96 13.75
N CYS A 367 -5.82 27.41 13.32
CA CYS A 367 -6.57 27.86 12.17
C CYS A 367 -8.01 28.17 12.58
N ASP A 368 -8.43 29.43 12.40
CA ASP A 368 -9.76 29.94 12.73
C ASP A 368 -10.70 29.97 11.51
N LYS A 369 -10.21 29.55 10.35
CA LYS A 369 -10.95 29.58 9.09
C LYS A 369 -12.08 28.53 9.08
N PRO A 370 -13.21 28.79 8.43
CA PRO A 370 -14.33 27.86 8.32
C PRO A 370 -13.95 26.46 7.82
N VAL A 371 -14.44 25.43 8.51
CA VAL A 371 -14.39 24.03 8.05
C VAL A 371 -15.72 23.67 7.41
N VAL A 372 -15.69 23.30 6.12
CA VAL A 372 -16.90 23.02 5.33
C VAL A 372 -16.84 21.63 4.71
N SER A 373 -17.94 20.89 4.81
CA SER A 373 -18.18 19.64 4.07
C SER A 373 -19.18 19.92 2.94
N LEU A 374 -18.83 19.61 1.69
CA LEU A 374 -19.74 19.76 0.55
C LEU A 374 -20.59 18.52 0.35
N ASP A 375 -21.90 18.71 0.24
CA ASP A 375 -22.87 17.65 -0.05
C ASP A 375 -23.36 17.61 -1.50
N ALA A 376 -22.99 18.61 -2.31
CA ALA A 376 -23.21 18.66 -3.74
C ALA A 376 -21.93 19.07 -4.51
N PRO A 377 -21.82 18.73 -5.81
CA PRO A 377 -20.76 19.23 -6.67
C PRO A 377 -20.65 20.75 -6.66
N ALA A 378 -19.43 21.27 -6.55
CA ALA A 378 -19.17 22.71 -6.59
C ALA A 378 -17.94 23.03 -7.43
N ARG A 379 -17.98 24.15 -8.14
CA ARG A 379 -16.80 24.77 -8.75
C ARG A 379 -16.19 25.74 -7.75
N VAL A 380 -14.92 25.55 -7.46
CA VAL A 380 -14.17 26.37 -6.51
C VAL A 380 -13.24 27.29 -7.30
N GLU A 381 -13.34 28.59 -7.07
CA GLU A 381 -12.56 29.61 -7.76
C GLU A 381 -11.06 29.31 -7.70
N ARG A 382 -10.54 29.04 -6.50
CA ARG A 382 -9.15 28.62 -6.30
C ARG A 382 -9.05 27.54 -5.23
N LEU A 383 -8.50 26.38 -5.59
CA LEU A 383 -8.37 25.22 -4.70
C LEU A 383 -6.91 24.80 -4.54
N ILE A 384 -6.42 24.85 -3.31
CA ILE A 384 -5.10 24.37 -2.90
C ILE A 384 -5.24 22.90 -2.47
N VAL A 385 -4.52 22.00 -3.12
CA VAL A 385 -4.63 20.53 -2.98
C VAL A 385 -3.31 19.94 -2.49
N PRO A 386 -3.15 19.76 -1.16
CA PRO A 386 -1.98 19.08 -0.60
C PRO A 386 -2.04 17.56 -0.80
N GLY A 387 -0.86 16.97 -0.85
CA GLY A 387 -0.66 15.52 -0.74
C GLY A 387 -1.16 14.94 0.58
N GLN A 388 -1.47 13.64 0.57
CA GLN A 388 -1.87 12.91 1.78
C GLN A 388 -0.64 12.59 2.63
N GLY A 389 -0.28 13.52 3.53
CA GLY A 389 0.91 13.46 4.37
C GLY A 389 0.80 12.54 5.59
N PHE A 390 -0.38 11.98 5.88
CA PHE A 390 -0.64 11.07 7.01
C PHE A 390 -1.79 10.11 6.68
N GLY A 391 -1.89 8.98 7.38
CA GLY A 391 -2.87 7.95 7.03
C GLY A 391 -2.75 6.66 7.82
N LEU A 392 -3.53 5.66 7.42
CA LEU A 392 -3.41 4.29 7.91
C LEU A 392 -2.52 3.44 7.00
N GLY A 393 -1.96 2.36 7.55
CA GLY A 393 -1.08 1.45 6.84
C GLY A 393 0.33 2.01 6.76
N SER A 394 0.95 1.99 5.59
CA SER A 394 2.31 2.52 5.38
C SER A 394 2.43 4.02 5.72
N LEU A 395 1.34 4.79 5.70
CA LEU A 395 1.34 6.22 6.02
C LEU A 395 1.27 6.56 7.51
N ILE A 396 1.11 5.57 8.39
CA ILE A 396 0.98 5.83 9.83
C ILE A 396 2.20 6.48 10.50
N PRO A 397 3.44 6.39 9.98
CA PRO A 397 4.54 7.19 10.51
C PRO A 397 4.40 8.69 10.22
N GLY A 398 3.55 9.06 9.27
CA GLY A 398 3.45 10.42 8.73
C GLY A 398 4.65 10.83 7.88
N THR A 399 4.45 11.83 7.05
CA THR A 399 5.55 12.56 6.39
C THR A 399 6.22 13.51 7.36
N GLN A 400 7.46 13.93 7.06
CA GLN A 400 8.16 14.92 7.89
C GLN A 400 7.37 16.24 8.01
N PRO A 401 6.84 16.85 6.93
CA PRO A 401 6.03 18.08 7.05
C PRO A 401 4.80 17.92 7.94
N PHE A 402 4.13 16.76 7.90
CA PHE A 402 2.99 16.50 8.78
C PHE A 402 3.39 16.45 10.25
N ARG A 403 4.45 15.70 10.58
CA ARG A 403 4.96 15.64 11.95
C ARG A 403 5.41 17.01 12.45
N ASP A 404 6.13 17.77 11.62
CA ASP A 404 6.58 19.12 11.96
C ASP A 404 5.41 20.06 12.22
N THR A 405 4.35 19.99 11.41
CA THR A 405 3.15 20.81 11.62
C THR A 405 2.45 20.46 12.93
N ILE A 406 2.27 19.17 13.23
CA ILE A 406 1.68 18.73 14.50
C ILE A 406 2.56 19.17 15.67
N ALA A 407 3.87 18.95 15.58
CA ALA A 407 4.83 19.34 16.59
C ALA A 407 4.97 20.85 16.76
N ARG A 408 4.64 21.67 15.75
CA ARG A 408 4.71 23.14 15.82
C ARG A 408 3.41 23.77 16.27
N ARG A 409 2.27 23.32 15.73
CA ARG A 409 0.97 24.00 15.87
C ARG A 409 0.05 23.31 16.88
N PHE A 410 0.00 21.98 16.88
CA PHE A 410 -1.13 21.27 17.50
C PHE A 410 -1.15 21.42 19.02
N ALA A 411 -2.23 22.02 19.51
CA ALA A 411 -2.57 22.18 20.91
C ALA A 411 -1.46 22.79 21.78
N LYS A 412 -0.64 23.69 21.24
CA LYS A 412 0.48 24.30 21.98
C LYS A 412 0.07 25.07 23.21
N ASP A 413 -1.06 25.75 23.15
CA ASP A 413 -1.55 26.60 24.24
C ASP A 413 -2.29 25.83 25.34
N ILE A 414 -2.45 24.50 25.18
CA ILE A 414 -3.03 23.66 26.23
C ILE A 414 -1.93 23.24 27.20
N ALA A 415 -1.97 23.82 28.40
CA ALA A 415 -1.14 23.40 29.52
C ALA A 415 -1.49 21.98 29.98
N PRO A 416 -0.50 21.18 30.44
CA PRO A 416 -0.77 19.90 31.10
C PRO A 416 -1.57 20.12 32.39
N GLU A 417 -2.73 19.48 32.49
CA GLU A 417 -3.57 19.51 33.69
C GLU A 417 -4.23 18.15 33.86
N GLY A 418 -3.97 17.48 34.99
CA GLY A 418 -4.49 16.14 35.25
C GLY A 418 -3.57 15.27 36.11
N PRO A 419 -3.89 13.97 36.23
CA PRO A 419 -3.19 13.02 37.09
C PRO A 419 -1.87 12.54 36.49
N GLU A 420 -0.92 12.10 37.34
CA GLU A 420 0.35 11.51 36.88
C GLU A 420 0.20 10.07 36.35
N LYS A 421 -0.76 9.30 36.87
CA LYS A 421 -1.08 7.93 36.41
C LYS A 421 -2.48 7.91 35.81
N LEU A 422 -2.59 7.51 34.55
CA LEU A 422 -3.83 7.58 33.76
C LEU A 422 -4.15 6.23 33.12
N TYR A 423 -5.39 5.76 33.30
CA TYR A 423 -5.93 4.66 32.49
C TYR A 423 -6.97 5.20 31.50
N ILE A 424 -6.67 5.10 30.20
CA ILE A 424 -7.60 5.47 29.13
C ILE A 424 -8.50 4.26 28.83
N SER A 425 -9.70 4.31 29.39
CA SER A 425 -10.69 3.24 29.32
C SER A 425 -11.64 3.42 28.14
N ARG A 426 -12.21 2.30 27.68
CA ARG A 426 -13.26 2.20 26.67
C ARG A 426 -14.53 1.55 27.20
N SER A 427 -14.60 1.27 28.51
CA SER A 427 -15.69 0.48 29.11
C SER A 427 -17.07 1.12 28.96
N LYS A 428 -17.14 2.46 28.86
CA LYS A 428 -18.39 3.22 28.74
C LYS A 428 -18.78 3.54 27.29
N LEU A 429 -18.03 3.03 26.31
CA LEU A 429 -18.44 3.11 24.91
C LEU A 429 -19.68 2.26 24.62
N PRO A 430 -20.58 2.73 23.74
CA PRO A 430 -21.76 1.97 23.34
C PRO A 430 -21.41 0.59 22.76
N ALA A 431 -22.32 -0.36 22.94
CA ALA A 431 -22.22 -1.70 22.37
C ALA A 431 -21.93 -1.66 20.84
N GLY A 432 -21.13 -2.61 20.35
CA GLY A 432 -20.74 -2.67 18.93
C GLY A 432 -19.55 -1.77 18.53
N ARG A 433 -18.90 -1.09 19.49
CA ARG A 433 -17.62 -0.39 19.28
C ARG A 433 -16.38 -1.21 19.66
N GLY A 434 -16.61 -2.48 20.05
CA GLY A 434 -15.59 -3.45 20.45
C GLY A 434 -14.95 -3.06 21.78
N ASN A 435 -15.19 -3.87 22.81
CA ASN A 435 -14.78 -3.61 24.20
C ASN A 435 -13.96 -4.79 24.72
N LEU A 436 -13.29 -4.60 25.86
CA LEU A 436 -12.68 -5.67 26.63
C LEU A 436 -13.72 -6.29 27.57
N ILE A 437 -13.75 -7.62 27.64
CA ILE A 437 -14.44 -8.34 28.71
C ILE A 437 -13.46 -8.36 29.89
N GLY A 438 -13.92 -7.90 31.05
CA GLY A 438 -13.08 -7.67 32.24
C GLY A 438 -12.58 -6.24 32.42
N GLU A 439 -12.87 -5.32 31.48
CA GLU A 439 -12.36 -3.94 31.57
C GLU A 439 -12.76 -3.19 32.84
N GLU A 440 -13.98 -3.37 33.34
CA GLU A 440 -14.43 -2.73 34.60
C GLU A 440 -13.70 -3.32 35.83
N ALA A 441 -13.31 -4.60 35.80
CA ALA A 441 -12.46 -5.19 36.82
C ALA A 441 -11.04 -4.64 36.74
N LEU A 442 -10.53 -4.43 35.52
CA LEU A 442 -9.25 -3.75 35.28
C LEU A 442 -9.28 -2.30 35.76
N GLU A 443 -10.36 -1.55 35.54
CA GLU A 443 -10.52 -0.20 36.08
C GLU A 443 -10.41 -0.18 37.61
N ALA A 444 -11.12 -1.08 38.30
CA ALA A 444 -11.07 -1.17 39.75
C ALA A 444 -9.65 -1.50 40.24
N ALA A 445 -9.01 -2.49 39.61
CA ALA A 445 -7.67 -2.93 39.97
C ALA A 445 -6.59 -1.86 39.72
N LEU A 446 -6.69 -1.10 38.62
CA LEU A 446 -5.78 0.02 38.33
C LEU A 446 -6.03 1.22 39.24
N ALA A 447 -7.28 1.48 39.63
CA ALA A 447 -7.59 2.51 40.61
C ALA A 447 -6.93 2.23 41.97
N GLU A 448 -6.89 0.97 42.40
CA GLU A 448 -6.14 0.55 43.61
C GLU A 448 -4.62 0.77 43.47
N GLN A 449 -4.08 0.81 42.24
CA GLN A 449 -2.68 1.13 41.92
C GLN A 449 -2.42 2.64 41.72
N GLY A 450 -3.43 3.48 42.04
CA GLY A 450 -3.35 4.93 41.97
C GLY A 450 -3.59 5.51 40.57
N TYR A 451 -4.10 4.73 39.63
CA TYR A 451 -4.49 5.25 38.31
C TYR A 451 -5.81 5.99 38.37
N THR A 452 -5.88 7.14 37.71
CA THR A 452 -7.17 7.79 37.41
C THR A 452 -7.78 7.15 36.17
N ILE A 453 -9.04 6.70 36.29
CA ILE A 453 -9.80 6.09 35.20
C ILE A 453 -10.45 7.19 34.36
N PHE A 454 -10.12 7.24 33.08
CA PHE A 454 -10.55 8.29 32.17
C PHE A 454 -11.30 7.71 30.96
N HIS A 455 -12.54 8.17 30.74
CA HIS A 455 -13.40 7.74 29.63
C HIS A 455 -13.51 8.86 28.59
N PRO A 456 -12.64 8.90 27.56
CA PRO A 456 -12.48 10.06 26.67
C PRO A 456 -13.77 10.46 25.93
N GLU A 457 -14.68 9.54 25.69
CA GLU A 457 -15.98 9.82 25.06
C GLU A 457 -16.89 10.77 25.86
N LYS A 458 -16.58 11.01 27.14
CA LYS A 458 -17.31 11.93 28.02
C LYS A 458 -16.73 13.34 28.06
N HIS A 459 -15.59 13.56 27.40
CA HIS A 459 -14.80 14.78 27.53
C HIS A 459 -14.58 15.46 26.18
N GLY A 460 -14.50 16.79 26.20
CA GLY A 460 -14.12 17.58 25.02
C GLY A 460 -12.65 17.38 24.65
N LEU A 461 -12.29 17.74 23.42
CA LEU A 461 -10.93 17.51 22.89
C LEU A 461 -9.85 18.22 23.72
N ARG A 462 -10.13 19.44 24.19
CA ARG A 462 -9.20 20.25 24.99
C ARG A 462 -8.85 19.60 26.33
N GLU A 463 -9.87 19.07 27.03
CA GLU A 463 -9.69 18.37 28.30
C GLU A 463 -8.93 17.06 28.13
N GLN A 464 -9.26 16.27 27.10
CA GLN A 464 -8.51 15.05 26.78
C GLN A 464 -7.01 15.35 26.58
N ILE A 465 -6.69 16.42 25.84
CA ILE A 465 -5.30 16.81 25.58
C ILE A 465 -4.59 17.25 26.86
N ALA A 466 -5.23 18.07 27.70
CA ALA A 466 -4.64 18.53 28.96
C ALA A 466 -4.27 17.34 29.87
N VAL A 467 -5.20 16.39 30.02
CA VAL A 467 -5.03 15.16 30.81
C VAL A 467 -3.95 14.26 30.22
N TYR A 468 -3.93 14.08 28.89
CA TYR A 468 -2.93 13.25 28.23
C TYR A 468 -1.53 13.84 28.35
N LYS A 469 -1.38 15.16 28.30
CA LYS A 469 -0.09 15.83 28.53
C LYS A 469 0.34 15.76 30.00
N ALA A 470 -0.58 15.73 30.96
CA ALA A 470 -0.24 15.73 32.38
C ALA A 470 0.36 14.40 32.84
N ALA A 471 -0.17 13.28 32.34
CA ALA A 471 0.22 11.95 32.79
C ALA A 471 1.70 11.63 32.54
N ARG A 472 2.33 10.90 33.45
CA ARG A 472 3.69 10.34 33.31
C ARG A 472 3.63 8.87 32.91
N GLN A 473 2.68 8.13 33.47
CA GLN A 473 2.40 6.73 33.13
C GLN A 473 0.97 6.61 32.61
N ILE A 474 0.84 6.08 31.39
CA ILE A 474 -0.43 5.95 30.70
C ILE A 474 -0.62 4.47 30.35
N ILE A 475 -1.68 3.87 30.87
CA ILE A 475 -2.18 2.58 30.38
C ILE A 475 -3.41 2.89 29.51
N ALA A 476 -3.53 2.28 28.35
CA ALA A 476 -4.67 2.53 27.47
C ALA A 476 -5.19 1.25 26.84
N ALA A 477 -6.51 1.08 26.84
CA ALA A 477 -7.13 0.04 26.03
C ALA A 477 -6.97 0.35 24.53
N GLU A 478 -6.59 -0.65 23.72
CA GLU A 478 -6.36 -0.50 22.28
C GLU A 478 -7.55 0.18 21.57
N GLY A 479 -7.32 1.35 20.98
CA GLY A 479 -8.36 2.08 20.27
C GLY A 479 -7.97 3.50 19.85
N SER A 480 -8.93 4.22 19.28
CA SER A 480 -8.69 5.50 18.60
C SER A 480 -8.17 6.64 19.49
N ALA A 481 -8.35 6.56 20.82
CA ALA A 481 -7.81 7.55 21.75
C ALA A 481 -6.27 7.62 21.70
N LEU A 482 -5.61 6.49 21.41
CA LEU A 482 -4.16 6.42 21.25
C LEU A 482 -3.63 7.24 20.07
N HIS A 483 -4.44 7.51 19.03
CA HIS A 483 -4.02 8.42 17.96
C HIS A 483 -3.96 9.87 18.45
N LEU A 484 -4.90 10.30 19.30
CA LEU A 484 -4.82 11.63 19.89
C LEU A 484 -3.64 11.72 20.86
N LEU A 485 -3.44 10.69 21.70
CA LEU A 485 -2.28 10.61 22.58
C LEU A 485 -0.98 10.76 21.80
N ALA A 486 -0.78 9.99 20.73
CA ALA A 486 0.45 10.06 19.93
C ALA A 486 0.75 11.47 19.36
N MET A 487 -0.28 12.28 19.08
CA MET A 487 -0.10 13.65 18.57
C MET A 487 0.30 14.66 19.64
N VAL A 488 0.09 14.37 20.93
CA VAL A 488 0.32 15.31 22.05
C VAL A 488 1.26 14.78 23.12
N ALA A 489 1.65 13.51 23.02
CA ALA A 489 2.53 12.86 23.97
C ALA A 489 3.93 13.49 23.96
N ARG A 490 4.57 13.45 25.12
CA ARG A 490 5.92 13.93 25.34
C ARG A 490 6.89 12.74 25.48
N PRO A 491 8.12 12.82 24.98
CA PRO A 491 9.04 11.68 24.91
C PRO A 491 9.34 10.99 26.25
N GLU A 492 9.21 11.70 27.36
CA GLU A 492 9.45 11.19 28.71
C GLU A 492 8.29 10.37 29.30
N GLN A 493 7.13 10.34 28.63
CA GLN A 493 5.97 9.58 29.09
C GLN A 493 6.14 8.08 28.81
N GLN A 494 5.60 7.25 29.70
CA GLN A 494 5.53 5.81 29.54
C GLN A 494 4.13 5.40 29.13
N VAL A 495 4.02 4.56 28.09
CA VAL A 495 2.72 4.12 27.55
C VAL A 495 2.66 2.59 27.52
N ALA A 496 1.60 2.02 28.08
CA ALA A 496 1.23 0.61 27.92
C ALA A 496 -0.08 0.50 27.13
N ILE A 497 -0.13 -0.42 26.18
CA ILE A 497 -1.32 -0.71 25.37
C ILE A 497 -1.88 -2.07 25.79
N VAL A 498 -3.08 -2.08 26.34
CA VAL A 498 -3.82 -3.31 26.61
C VAL A 498 -4.54 -3.74 25.33
N VAL A 499 -4.03 -4.79 24.69
CA VAL A 499 -4.53 -5.29 23.41
C VAL A 499 -5.86 -6.00 23.61
N ARG A 500 -6.91 -5.52 22.94
CA ARG A 500 -8.24 -6.12 23.02
C ARG A 500 -8.54 -7.17 21.96
N ARG A 501 -7.71 -7.25 20.91
CA ARG A 501 -7.84 -8.25 19.84
C ARG A 501 -6.53 -8.45 19.07
N PRO A 502 -6.33 -9.63 18.48
CA PRO A 502 -5.31 -9.81 17.44
C PRO A 502 -5.64 -8.95 16.21
N SER A 503 -4.87 -7.90 15.95
CA SER A 503 -5.10 -6.98 14.84
C SER A 503 -3.85 -6.23 14.42
N SER A 504 -3.67 -6.02 13.11
CA SER A 504 -2.64 -5.11 12.58
C SER A 504 -2.82 -3.65 13.00
N ALA A 505 -4.00 -3.29 13.54
CA ALA A 505 -4.24 -1.95 14.07
C ALA A 505 -3.30 -1.59 15.23
N THR A 506 -2.95 -2.57 16.08
CA THR A 506 -2.04 -2.37 17.21
C THR A 506 -0.68 -1.90 16.74
N ARG A 507 -0.12 -2.55 15.71
CA ARG A 507 1.15 -2.14 15.10
C ARG A 507 1.11 -0.70 14.57
N GLY A 508 -0.03 -0.28 14.01
CA GLY A 508 -0.19 1.10 13.56
C GLY A 508 -0.15 2.11 14.71
N LEU A 509 -0.71 1.76 15.87
CA LEU A 509 -0.68 2.60 17.07
C LEU A 509 0.74 2.73 17.65
N GLU A 510 1.47 1.61 17.70
CA GLU A 510 2.89 1.58 18.10
C GLU A 510 3.73 2.49 17.19
N GLN A 511 3.58 2.33 15.88
CA GLN A 511 4.30 3.15 14.90
C GLN A 511 3.95 4.64 15.01
N HIS A 512 2.70 4.97 15.32
CA HIS A 512 2.28 6.36 15.50
C HIS A 512 2.94 6.99 16.74
N LEU A 513 2.92 6.31 17.89
CA LEU A 513 3.60 6.76 19.12
C LEU A 513 5.11 6.90 18.90
N GLN A 514 5.73 5.93 18.25
CA GLN A 514 7.16 5.95 17.97
C GLN A 514 7.55 7.12 17.06
N SER A 515 6.79 7.36 16.00
CA SER A 515 7.15 8.38 14.99
C SER A 515 6.87 9.81 15.46
N PHE A 516 5.86 10.04 16.30
CA PHE A 516 5.46 11.39 16.72
C PHE A 516 6.02 11.79 18.08
N ALA A 517 6.17 10.83 18.99
CA ALA A 517 6.61 11.09 20.36
C ALA A 517 7.91 10.38 20.74
N GLY A 518 8.46 9.52 19.88
CA GLY A 518 9.64 8.71 20.20
C GLY A 518 9.38 7.61 21.23
N ILE A 519 8.11 7.28 21.49
CA ILE A 519 7.70 6.32 22.53
C ILE A 519 7.51 4.93 21.92
N THR A 520 8.28 3.96 22.41
CA THR A 520 7.99 2.52 22.25
C THR A 520 7.05 2.09 23.36
N PRO A 521 5.77 1.77 23.10
CA PRO A 521 4.86 1.34 24.15
C PRO A 521 5.12 -0.10 24.59
N ALA A 522 4.76 -0.42 25.84
CA ALA A 522 4.61 -1.79 26.29
C ALA A 522 3.28 -2.36 25.78
N THR A 523 3.31 -3.19 24.74
CA THR A 523 2.12 -3.79 24.15
C THR A 523 1.80 -5.14 24.83
N LEU A 524 0.69 -5.18 25.57
CA LEU A 524 0.31 -6.29 26.43
C LEU A 524 -0.86 -7.06 25.81
N CYS A 525 -0.61 -8.30 25.38
CA CYS A 525 -1.60 -9.15 24.69
C CYS A 525 -2.00 -10.36 25.54
N HIS A 526 -2.71 -10.09 26.63
CA HIS A 526 -3.16 -11.10 27.61
C HIS A 526 -4.66 -11.36 27.48
N LEU A 527 -5.02 -12.18 26.50
CA LEU A 527 -6.40 -12.58 26.24
C LEU A 527 -6.56 -14.08 26.41
N THR A 528 -7.42 -14.53 27.33
CA THR A 528 -7.75 -15.96 27.46
C THR A 528 -8.55 -16.43 26.24
N ARG A 529 -9.45 -15.58 25.73
CA ARG A 529 -10.30 -15.87 24.56
C ARG A 529 -10.62 -14.60 23.77
N SER A 530 -10.99 -14.80 22.52
CA SER A 530 -11.60 -13.76 21.69
C SER A 530 -13.02 -14.17 21.30
N TRP A 531 -13.97 -13.24 21.41
CA TRP A 531 -15.37 -13.45 21.10
C TRP A 531 -15.79 -12.60 19.92
N LYS A 532 -16.59 -13.15 19.01
CA LYS A 532 -17.16 -12.43 17.87
C LYS A 532 -18.68 -12.50 17.85
N PRO A 533 -19.39 -11.49 17.32
CA PRO A 533 -20.81 -11.62 17.05
C PRO A 533 -21.10 -12.85 16.19
N LEU A 534 -22.23 -13.53 16.45
CA LEU A 534 -22.65 -14.69 15.68
C LEU A 534 -22.61 -14.43 14.17
N GLY A 535 -21.96 -15.33 13.43
CA GLY A 535 -21.82 -15.26 11.98
C GLY A 535 -20.57 -14.52 11.49
N LYS A 536 -20.66 -13.92 10.30
CA LYS A 536 -19.53 -13.20 9.69
C LYS A 536 -19.34 -11.84 10.37
N ALA A 537 -18.32 -11.72 11.20
CA ALA A 537 -17.98 -10.47 11.90
C ALA A 537 -16.54 -10.01 11.60
N LYS A 538 -16.39 -8.70 11.37
CA LYS A 538 -15.06 -8.08 11.24
C LYS A 538 -14.37 -8.06 12.62
N SER A 539 -13.05 -8.24 12.64
CA SER A 539 -12.24 -8.19 13.87
C SER A 539 -12.49 -6.95 14.72
N ARG A 540 -12.85 -5.82 14.09
CA ARG A 540 -13.21 -4.58 14.81
C ARG A 540 -14.35 -4.69 15.83
N LEU A 541 -15.19 -5.72 15.69
CA LEU A 541 -16.35 -6.00 16.55
C LEU A 541 -16.05 -7.08 17.60
N TRP A 542 -14.84 -7.66 17.58
CA TRP A 542 -14.47 -8.70 18.53
C TRP A 542 -14.29 -8.12 19.93
N MET A 543 -14.49 -8.97 20.92
CA MET A 543 -14.30 -8.68 22.33
C MET A 543 -13.29 -9.66 22.90
N GLY A 544 -12.15 -9.17 23.33
CA GLY A 544 -11.14 -9.97 24.03
C GLY A 544 -11.55 -10.17 25.49
N GLU A 545 -11.42 -11.40 25.98
CA GLU A 545 -11.55 -11.76 27.39
C GLU A 545 -10.18 -11.65 28.04
N LEU A 546 -10.04 -10.73 29.00
CA LEU A 546 -8.75 -10.46 29.64
C LEU A 546 -8.30 -11.63 30.51
N ASP A 547 -7.03 -11.99 30.36
CA ASP A 547 -6.30 -12.74 31.38
C ASP A 547 -5.77 -11.75 32.42
N MET A 548 -6.56 -11.56 33.49
CA MET A 548 -6.27 -10.58 34.54
C MET A 548 -4.96 -10.89 35.30
N PRO A 549 -4.69 -12.15 35.75
CA PRO A 549 -3.41 -12.50 36.35
C PRO A 549 -2.20 -12.24 35.44
N ALA A 550 -2.23 -12.68 34.18
CA ALA A 550 -1.10 -12.49 33.27
C ALA A 550 -0.87 -11.01 32.94
N LEU A 551 -1.96 -10.24 32.77
CA LEU A 551 -1.88 -8.80 32.58
C LEU A 551 -1.27 -8.08 33.78
N GLN A 552 -1.60 -8.49 35.01
CA GLN A 552 -1.01 -7.93 36.22
C GLN A 552 0.51 -8.17 36.26
N GLU A 553 0.94 -9.39 35.97
CA GLU A 553 2.35 -9.77 35.98
C GLU A 553 3.16 -8.89 35.01
N ASP A 554 2.71 -8.77 33.76
CA ASP A 554 3.41 -7.97 32.75
C ASP A 554 3.38 -6.47 33.06
N LEU A 555 2.27 -5.94 33.62
CA LEU A 555 2.22 -4.55 34.05
C LEU A 555 3.21 -4.26 35.19
N ALA A 556 3.40 -5.20 36.11
CA ALA A 556 4.37 -5.08 37.19
C ALA A 556 5.81 -5.19 36.67
N GLN A 557 6.08 -6.17 35.80
CA GLN A 557 7.40 -6.33 35.15
C GLN A 557 7.77 -5.10 34.30
N SER A 558 6.78 -4.47 33.66
CA SER A 558 6.95 -3.25 32.87
C SER A 558 6.98 -1.97 33.72
N GLY A 559 6.83 -2.07 35.04
CA GLY A 559 6.92 -0.93 35.97
C GLY A 559 5.72 0.02 35.97
N PHE A 560 4.57 -0.40 35.44
CA PHE A 560 3.33 0.39 35.45
C PHE A 560 2.56 0.25 36.77
N ILE A 561 2.71 -0.87 37.48
CA ILE A 561 2.09 -1.11 38.80
C ILE A 561 3.13 -1.64 39.78
N ASP A 562 2.82 -1.63 41.08
CA ASP A 562 3.75 -2.07 42.11
C ASP A 562 3.92 -3.60 42.10
N SER A 563 5.15 -4.07 42.33
CA SER A 563 5.43 -5.50 42.52
C SER A 563 5.00 -5.94 43.92
N GLY A 564 4.20 -7.01 44.04
CA GLY A 564 3.88 -7.64 45.33
C GLY A 564 2.48 -7.38 45.91
N GLY A 565 1.48 -7.09 45.08
CA GLY A 565 0.07 -7.00 45.48
C GLY A 565 -0.68 -8.34 45.50
N LYS A 566 -1.95 -8.31 45.92
CA LYS A 566 -2.86 -9.47 45.78
C LYS A 566 -3.02 -9.80 44.29
N PRO A 567 -2.95 -11.09 43.89
CA PRO A 567 -3.21 -11.48 42.51
C PRO A 567 -4.60 -11.03 42.06
N TRP A 568 -4.68 -10.44 40.87
CA TRP A 568 -5.96 -10.11 40.22
C TRP A 568 -6.68 -11.41 39.90
N ALA A 569 -7.95 -11.49 40.27
CA ALA A 569 -8.74 -12.71 40.06
C ALA A 569 -9.02 -12.94 38.57
N GLU A 570 -9.07 -14.20 38.17
CA GLU A 570 -9.64 -14.58 36.87
C GLU A 570 -11.11 -14.10 36.75
N LEU A 571 -11.55 -13.85 35.52
CA LEU A 571 -12.92 -13.48 35.26
C LEU A 571 -13.86 -14.68 35.47
N ASP A 572 -14.95 -14.48 36.23
CA ASP A 572 -15.97 -15.52 36.38
C ASP A 572 -16.64 -15.79 35.03
N GLN A 573 -16.53 -17.04 34.58
CA GLN A 573 -17.10 -17.50 33.32
C GLN A 573 -18.61 -17.32 33.25
N LYS A 574 -19.33 -17.38 34.38
CA LYS A 574 -20.77 -17.11 34.42
C LYS A 574 -21.07 -15.65 34.07
N ASP A 575 -20.28 -14.71 34.58
CA ASP A 575 -20.45 -13.28 34.32
C ASP A 575 -20.05 -12.92 32.88
N VAL A 576 -18.98 -13.54 32.37
CA VAL A 576 -18.58 -13.41 30.96
C VAL A 576 -19.71 -13.84 30.03
N LEU A 577 -20.27 -15.04 30.24
CA LEU A 577 -21.36 -15.58 29.43
C LEU A 577 -22.65 -14.76 29.59
N ALA A 578 -22.96 -14.27 30.80
CA ALA A 578 -24.11 -13.40 31.03
C ALA A 578 -23.99 -12.07 30.26
N ARG A 579 -22.79 -11.47 30.24
CA ARG A 579 -22.50 -10.23 29.50
C ARG A 579 -22.60 -10.41 27.99
N LEU A 580 -22.09 -11.52 27.46
CA LEU A 580 -22.13 -11.82 26.03
C LEU A 580 -23.55 -12.20 25.57
N GLY A 581 -24.29 -12.93 26.40
CA GLY A 581 -25.56 -13.53 26.05
C GLY A 581 -25.47 -14.46 24.84
N ALA A 582 -26.62 -14.79 24.24
CA ALA A 582 -26.69 -15.68 23.08
C ALA A 582 -26.27 -15.04 21.73
N LYS A 583 -25.52 -13.91 21.75
CA LYS A 583 -25.22 -13.11 20.54
C LYS A 583 -23.79 -13.26 20.04
N PHE A 584 -22.92 -13.91 20.80
CA PHE A 584 -21.51 -14.07 20.50
C PHE A 584 -21.09 -15.54 20.50
N GLU A 585 -20.05 -15.83 19.73
CA GLU A 585 -19.37 -17.14 19.68
C GLU A 585 -17.86 -16.93 19.82
N VAL A 586 -17.17 -17.95 20.33
CA VAL A 586 -15.71 -17.94 20.46
C VAL A 586 -15.09 -17.90 19.06
N VAL A 587 -14.05 -17.07 18.89
CA VAL A 587 -13.21 -17.09 17.70
C VAL A 587 -12.36 -18.36 17.78
N PRO A 588 -12.46 -19.28 16.80
CA PRO A 588 -11.62 -20.48 16.80
C PRO A 588 -10.15 -20.07 16.81
N GLU A 589 -9.35 -20.72 17.65
CA GLU A 589 -7.89 -20.64 17.53
C GLU A 589 -7.53 -21.05 16.10
N LYS A 590 -6.73 -20.23 15.41
CA LYS A 590 -6.18 -20.65 14.12
C LYS A 590 -5.25 -21.84 14.43
N ALA A 591 -5.67 -23.03 14.04
CA ALA A 591 -4.81 -24.22 14.03
C ALA A 591 -3.59 -24.00 13.13
#